data_AF-B7VNE1-F1
#
_entry.id   AF-B7VNE1-F1
#
_cell.length_a   1.000
_cell.length_b   1.000
_cell.length_c   1.000
_cell.angle_alpha   90.00
_cell.angle_beta   90.00
_cell.angle_gamma   90.00
#
_symmetry.space_group_name_H-M   'P 1'
#
loop_
_entity.id
_entity.type
_entity.pdbx_description
1 polymer ?
#
loop_
_entity_poly.entity_id
_entity_poly.type
_entity_poly.pdbx_seq_one_letter_code
_entity_poly.pdbx_strand_id
1 'polypeptide(L)'
;MKKAVVVFSGGQDSTTCLVQALKEYDEVHAITFDYGQRHRLEIEVAESLSKELGVKAHKVMDVTLLNELAISSLTRDDIPVSHELQENGLPNSFVPGRNILFLTLAGIYAYQIGANTVITGVCETDFSGYPDCRNDFVKAMNSALVQGMDKPLDIKTPLMWLNKAETWALADQYSALELVRNKTLTCYNGIIGSATC
;
A
#
# COMPACT_ATOMS: atom_id res chain seq x y z
N MET A 1 -20.06 -9.18 11.47
CA MET A 1 -18.59 -9.31 11.49
C MET A 1 -18.01 -8.30 10.52
N LYS A 2 -17.17 -7.38 11.00
CA LYS A 2 -16.50 -6.36 10.18
C LYS A 2 -15.26 -6.96 9.54
N LYS A 3 -15.18 -6.96 8.21
CA LYS A 3 -14.04 -7.47 7.46
C LYS A 3 -13.36 -6.37 6.66
N ALA A 4 -12.04 -6.37 6.65
CA ALA A 4 -11.25 -5.42 5.85
C ALA A 4 -10.16 -6.12 5.02
N VAL A 5 -9.86 -5.55 3.87
CA VAL A 5 -8.67 -5.85 3.07
C VAL A 5 -7.69 -4.69 3.22
N VAL A 6 -6.46 -4.96 3.65
CA VAL A 6 -5.38 -3.98 3.69
C VAL A 6 -4.48 -4.18 2.47
N VAL A 7 -4.32 -3.13 1.67
CA VAL A 7 -3.26 -3.07 0.65
C VAL A 7 -1.93 -2.97 1.39
N PHE A 8 -1.13 -4.01 1.30
CA PHE A 8 0.01 -4.24 2.17
C PHE A 8 1.30 -4.41 1.37
N SER A 9 2.39 -3.81 1.86
CA SER A 9 3.72 -3.90 1.23
C SER A 9 4.83 -4.28 2.21
N GLY A 10 4.54 -4.35 3.52
CA GLY A 10 5.55 -4.57 4.54
C GLY A 10 6.40 -3.34 4.88
N GLY A 11 6.17 -2.20 4.24
CA GLY A 11 6.76 -0.92 4.60
C GLY A 11 6.08 -0.25 5.80
N GLN A 12 6.65 0.86 6.27
CA GLN A 12 6.16 1.62 7.43
C GLN A 12 4.64 1.91 7.35
N ASP A 13 4.22 2.62 6.30
CA ASP A 13 2.86 3.15 6.18
C ASP A 13 1.80 2.03 6.13
N SER A 14 2.03 1.01 5.30
CA SER A 14 1.09 -0.11 5.15
C SER A 14 1.04 -1.00 6.39
N THR A 15 2.14 -1.11 7.15
CA THR A 15 2.19 -1.82 8.43
C THR A 15 1.45 -1.06 9.53
N THR A 16 1.57 0.27 9.59
CA THR A 16 0.77 1.09 10.51
C THR A 16 -0.73 0.94 10.23
N CYS A 17 -1.12 0.96 8.96
CA CYS A 17 -2.52 0.69 8.55
C CYS A 17 -2.99 -0.71 8.97
N LEU A 18 -2.13 -1.73 8.80
CA LEU A 18 -2.46 -3.11 9.15
C LEU A 18 -2.68 -3.28 10.65
N VAL A 19 -1.79 -2.71 11.47
CA VAL A 19 -1.89 -2.76 12.94
C VAL A 19 -3.18 -2.07 13.42
N GLN A 20 -3.49 -0.90 12.86
CA GLN A 20 -4.76 -0.22 13.15
C GLN A 20 -5.96 -1.10 12.77
N ALA A 21 -5.96 -1.68 11.57
CA ALA A 21 -7.05 -2.52 11.09
C ALA A 21 -7.30 -3.73 12.01
N LEU A 22 -6.24 -4.35 12.53
CA LEU A 22 -6.34 -5.49 13.45
C LEU A 22 -6.98 -5.14 14.80
N LYS A 23 -7.08 -3.85 15.15
CA LYS A 23 -7.81 -3.38 16.34
C LYS A 23 -9.26 -2.99 16.05
N GLU A 24 -9.59 -2.65 14.81
CA GLU A 24 -10.88 -2.08 14.42
C GLU A 24 -11.83 -3.08 13.74
N TYR A 25 -11.30 -4.18 13.19
CA TYR A 25 -12.04 -5.17 12.42
C TYR A 25 -11.90 -6.57 13.02
N ASP A 26 -12.94 -7.39 12.83
CA ASP A 26 -12.98 -8.76 13.35
C ASP A 26 -12.13 -9.73 12.50
N GLU A 27 -12.02 -9.46 11.20
CA GLU A 27 -11.25 -10.27 10.25
C GLU A 27 -10.52 -9.36 9.26
N VAL A 28 -9.19 -9.44 9.25
CA VAL A 28 -8.33 -8.62 8.39
C VAL A 28 -7.59 -9.51 7.40
N HIS A 29 -7.70 -9.17 6.13
CA HIS A 29 -6.94 -9.77 5.05
C HIS A 29 -5.90 -8.77 4.54
N ALA A 30 -4.76 -9.26 4.07
CA ALA A 30 -3.75 -8.46 3.40
C ALA A 30 -3.67 -8.82 1.92
N ILE A 31 -3.40 -7.84 1.06
CA ILE A 31 -3.08 -8.04 -0.35
C ILE A 31 -1.80 -7.30 -0.71
N THR A 32 -0.80 -8.02 -1.21
CA THR A 32 0.46 -7.47 -1.73
C THR A 32 0.48 -7.61 -3.25
N PHE A 33 0.97 -6.58 -3.94
CA PHE A 33 1.11 -6.58 -5.39
C PHE A 33 2.58 -6.79 -5.77
N ASP A 34 2.84 -7.87 -6.50
CA ASP A 34 4.13 -8.20 -7.09
C ASP A 34 4.13 -7.72 -8.55
N TYR A 35 4.78 -6.58 -8.81
CA TYR A 35 4.95 -6.05 -10.17
C TYR A 35 6.37 -6.29 -10.68
N GLY A 36 7.07 -7.30 -10.14
CA GLY A 36 8.45 -7.59 -10.50
C GLY A 36 9.45 -6.63 -9.85
N GLN A 37 9.16 -6.18 -8.62
CA GLN A 37 10.10 -5.35 -7.86
C GLN A 37 11.48 -6.01 -7.80
N ARG A 38 12.54 -5.19 -7.90
CA ARG A 38 13.94 -5.63 -7.96
C ARG A 38 14.36 -6.53 -6.78
N HIS A 39 13.73 -6.38 -5.61
CA HIS A 39 14.02 -7.16 -4.42
C HIS A 39 12.75 -7.86 -3.92
N ARG A 40 12.72 -9.19 -4.04
CA ARG A 40 11.67 -10.04 -3.43
C ARG A 40 11.59 -9.90 -1.90
N LEU A 41 12.61 -9.30 -1.28
CA LEU A 41 12.66 -9.04 0.15
C LEU A 41 11.47 -8.22 0.65
N GLU A 42 10.93 -7.29 -0.12
CA GLU A 42 9.71 -6.54 0.26
C GLU A 42 8.52 -7.47 0.47
N ILE A 43 8.32 -8.41 -0.47
CA ILE A 43 7.25 -9.41 -0.39
C ILE A 43 7.51 -10.36 0.77
N GLU A 44 8.75 -10.81 0.97
CA GLU A 44 9.11 -11.69 2.09
C GLU A 44 8.86 -11.03 3.46
N VAL A 45 9.19 -9.74 3.59
CA VAL A 45 8.91 -8.94 4.79
C VAL A 45 7.41 -8.80 5.00
N ALA A 46 6.64 -8.49 3.96
CA ALA A 46 5.19 -8.44 4.03
C ALA A 46 4.59 -9.80 4.44
N GLU A 47 5.03 -10.90 3.85
CA GLU A 47 4.57 -12.24 4.22
C GLU A 47 4.91 -12.58 5.68
N SER A 48 6.13 -12.28 6.11
CA SER A 48 6.58 -12.49 7.49
C SER A 48 5.74 -11.69 8.49
N LEU A 49 5.62 -10.37 8.28
CA LEU A 49 4.82 -9.48 9.13
C LEU A 49 3.35 -9.88 9.17
N SER A 50 2.77 -10.28 8.04
CA SER A 50 1.38 -10.70 7.98
C SER A 50 1.11 -11.94 8.85
N LYS A 51 2.06 -12.89 8.89
CA LYS A 51 1.99 -14.08 9.73
C LYS A 51 2.18 -13.73 11.20
N GLU A 52 3.17 -12.89 11.51
CA GLU A 52 3.46 -12.44 12.88
C GLU A 52 2.27 -11.68 13.50
N LEU A 53 1.65 -10.79 12.72
CA LEU A 53 0.52 -9.97 13.16
C LEU A 53 -0.83 -10.71 13.14
N GLY A 54 -0.88 -11.95 12.65
CA GLY A 54 -2.06 -12.80 12.69
C GLY A 54 -3.17 -12.40 11.72
N VAL A 55 -2.82 -11.91 10.51
CA VAL A 55 -3.84 -11.65 9.49
C VAL A 55 -4.54 -12.95 9.08
N LYS A 56 -5.81 -12.87 8.72
CA LYS A 56 -6.62 -14.04 8.35
C LYS A 56 -6.06 -14.77 7.14
N ALA A 57 -5.70 -14.00 6.12
CA ALA A 57 -5.01 -14.48 4.93
C ALA A 57 -4.24 -13.32 4.30
N HIS A 58 -3.12 -13.67 3.66
CA HIS A 58 -2.31 -12.75 2.88
C HIS A 58 -2.25 -13.24 1.43
N LYS A 59 -2.79 -12.45 0.51
CA LYS A 59 -2.75 -12.71 -0.93
C LYS A 59 -1.61 -11.93 -1.57
N VAL A 60 -0.63 -12.63 -2.13
CA VAL A 60 0.33 -12.02 -3.08
C VAL A 60 -0.26 -12.15 -4.48
N MET A 61 -0.28 -11.05 -5.23
CA MET A 61 -0.88 -10.97 -6.55
C MET A 61 0.15 -10.47 -7.56
N ASP A 62 0.44 -11.31 -8.54
CA ASP A 62 1.28 -10.94 -9.69
C ASP A 62 0.52 -9.94 -10.58
N VAL A 63 1.14 -8.79 -10.79
CA VAL A 63 0.70 -7.67 -11.63
C VAL A 63 1.84 -7.21 -12.55
N THR A 64 2.79 -8.10 -12.86
CA THR A 64 3.91 -7.85 -13.79
C THR A 64 3.46 -7.43 -15.19
N LEU A 65 2.20 -7.67 -15.56
CA LEU A 65 1.56 -7.12 -16.76
C LEU A 65 1.66 -5.59 -16.85
N LEU A 66 1.77 -4.88 -15.71
CA LEU A 66 1.98 -3.43 -15.69
C LEU A 66 3.28 -3.04 -16.41
N ASN A 67 4.28 -3.92 -16.41
CA ASN A 67 5.60 -3.67 -17.00
C ASN A 67 5.53 -3.67 -18.53
N GLU A 68 4.50 -4.29 -19.13
CA GLU A 68 4.24 -4.20 -20.57
C GLU A 68 3.69 -2.82 -20.98
N LEU A 69 3.06 -2.12 -20.04
CA LEU A 69 2.37 -0.85 -20.29
C LEU A 69 3.18 0.38 -19.85
N ALA A 70 4.12 0.22 -18.91
CA ALA A 70 4.84 1.33 -18.31
C ALA A 70 6.36 1.07 -18.17
N ILE A 71 7.14 2.00 -18.73
CA ILE A 71 8.60 2.06 -18.57
C ILE A 71 8.88 2.96 -17.35
N SER A 72 9.44 2.40 -16.28
CA SER A 72 9.87 3.16 -15.08
C SER A 72 11.11 2.55 -14.45
N SER A 73 11.74 3.26 -13.50
CA SER A 73 12.84 2.72 -12.70
C SER A 73 12.45 1.55 -11.80
N LEU A 74 11.15 1.32 -11.60
CA LEU A 74 10.63 0.19 -10.83
C LEU A 74 10.39 -1.05 -11.70
N THR A 75 10.39 -0.89 -13.03
CA THR A 75 10.04 -1.96 -13.97
C THR A 75 11.20 -2.35 -14.90
N ARG A 76 12.34 -1.65 -14.85
CA ARG A 76 13.57 -1.99 -15.58
C ARG A 76 14.83 -1.85 -14.72
N ASP A 77 15.69 -2.87 -14.80
CA ASP A 77 16.94 -2.97 -14.02
C ASP A 77 18.01 -1.93 -14.38
N ASP A 78 17.92 -1.29 -15.55
CA ASP A 78 18.92 -0.36 -16.09
C ASP A 78 18.68 1.11 -15.72
N ILE A 79 17.55 1.43 -15.07
CA ILE A 79 17.19 2.82 -14.70
C ILE A 79 17.34 2.99 -13.18
N PRO A 80 18.32 3.78 -12.69
CA PRO A 80 18.42 4.08 -11.26
C PRO A 80 17.22 4.91 -10.80
N VAL A 81 16.73 4.64 -9.58
CA VAL A 81 15.68 5.46 -8.94
C VAL A 81 16.25 6.85 -8.71
N SER A 82 15.54 7.88 -9.20
CA SER A 82 15.88 9.28 -9.00
C SER A 82 14.71 10.02 -8.36
N HIS A 83 15.02 10.88 -7.40
CA HIS A 83 14.06 11.82 -6.81
C HIS A 83 13.95 13.11 -7.63
N GLU A 84 14.75 13.28 -8.69
CA GLU A 84 14.63 14.41 -9.60
C GLU A 84 13.31 14.33 -10.37
N LEU A 85 12.60 15.46 -10.42
CA LEU A 85 11.35 15.58 -11.15
C LEU A 85 11.64 15.60 -12.66
N GLN A 86 10.89 14.80 -13.41
CA GLN A 86 10.88 14.86 -14.88
C GLN A 86 10.12 16.11 -15.36
N GLU A 87 10.10 16.37 -16.67
CA GLU A 87 9.37 17.51 -17.26
C GLU A 87 7.87 17.53 -16.90
N ASN A 88 7.28 16.37 -16.62
CA ASN A 88 5.89 16.23 -16.17
C ASN A 88 5.69 16.55 -14.67
N GLY A 89 6.75 16.93 -13.95
CA GLY A 89 6.72 17.21 -12.52
C GLY A 89 6.67 15.98 -11.61
N LEU A 90 6.92 14.78 -12.14
CA LEU A 90 6.87 13.50 -11.41
C LEU A 90 8.25 12.81 -11.41
N PRO A 91 8.62 12.09 -10.34
CA PRO A 91 9.85 11.29 -10.31
C PRO A 91 9.77 10.08 -11.26
N ASN A 92 10.93 9.52 -11.63
CA ASN A 92 11.03 8.38 -12.56
C ASN A 92 10.53 7.03 -12.02
N SER A 93 10.15 7.00 -10.74
CA SER A 93 9.50 5.88 -10.07
C SER A 93 7.97 5.92 -10.19
N PHE A 94 7.41 6.97 -10.81
CA PHE A 94 5.98 7.03 -11.10
C PHE A 94 5.59 6.07 -12.24
N VAL A 95 4.64 5.19 -11.95
CA VAL A 95 4.03 4.28 -12.93
C VAL A 95 2.58 4.73 -13.12
N PRO A 96 2.24 5.37 -14.26
CA PRO A 96 0.87 5.81 -14.52
C PRO A 96 -0.14 4.66 -14.38
N GLY A 97 -1.22 4.89 -13.63
CA GLY A 97 -2.30 3.92 -13.47
C GLY A 97 -2.03 2.80 -12.45
N ARG A 98 -0.88 2.81 -11.77
CA ARG A 98 -0.53 1.76 -10.79
C ARG A 98 -1.55 1.67 -9.65
N ASN A 99 -1.83 2.76 -8.95
CA ASN A 99 -2.78 2.70 -7.83
C ASN A 99 -4.23 2.51 -8.30
N ILE A 100 -4.55 2.87 -9.55
CA ILE A 100 -5.83 2.56 -10.18
C ILE A 100 -6.02 1.04 -10.25
N LEU A 101 -5.02 0.33 -10.77
CA LEU A 101 -5.05 -1.12 -10.86
C LEU A 101 -5.09 -1.76 -9.47
N PHE A 102 -4.27 -1.28 -8.54
CA PHE A 102 -4.19 -1.84 -7.18
C PHE A 102 -5.52 -1.71 -6.43
N LEU A 103 -6.16 -0.53 -6.45
CA LEU A 103 -7.46 -0.36 -5.82
C LEU A 103 -8.55 -1.18 -6.51
N THR A 104 -8.47 -1.34 -7.84
CA THR A 104 -9.39 -2.21 -8.59
C THR A 104 -9.28 -3.66 -8.12
N LEU A 105 -8.06 -4.20 -8.08
CA LEU A 105 -7.82 -5.59 -7.67
C LEU A 105 -8.13 -5.81 -6.18
N ALA A 106 -7.81 -4.85 -5.31
CA ALA A 106 -8.15 -4.91 -3.90
C ALA A 106 -9.68 -4.87 -3.68
N GLY A 107 -10.41 -4.06 -4.44
CA GLY A 107 -11.87 -4.01 -4.43
C GLY A 107 -12.50 -5.33 -4.88
N ILE A 108 -11.99 -5.93 -5.96
CA ILE A 108 -12.42 -7.27 -6.43
C ILE A 108 -12.14 -8.32 -5.34
N TYR A 109 -10.96 -8.29 -4.72
CA TYR A 109 -10.62 -9.22 -3.66
C TYR A 109 -11.55 -9.07 -2.44
N ALA A 110 -11.80 -7.83 -2.01
CA ALA A 110 -12.74 -7.50 -0.95
C ALA A 110 -14.15 -8.04 -1.25
N TYR A 111 -14.62 -7.86 -2.49
CA TYR A 111 -15.91 -8.40 -2.94
C TYR A 111 -16.01 -9.92 -2.71
N GLN A 112 -14.99 -10.67 -3.14
CA GLN A 112 -14.96 -12.14 -3.09
C GLN A 112 -14.96 -12.69 -1.66
N ILE A 113 -14.26 -12.04 -0.73
CA ILE A 113 -14.18 -12.49 0.67
C ILE A 113 -15.31 -11.93 1.56
N GLY A 114 -16.18 -11.10 0.98
CA GLY A 114 -17.28 -10.44 1.69
C GLY A 114 -16.84 -9.28 2.57
N ALA A 115 -15.70 -8.64 2.28
CA ALA A 115 -15.28 -7.39 2.91
C ALA A 115 -15.95 -6.18 2.25
N ASN A 116 -16.27 -5.18 3.06
CA ASN A 116 -16.85 -3.91 2.64
C ASN A 116 -15.90 -2.73 2.84
N THR A 117 -14.68 -3.02 3.30
CA THR A 117 -13.65 -2.00 3.54
C THR A 117 -12.34 -2.42 2.87
N VAL A 118 -11.75 -1.50 2.11
CA VAL A 118 -10.36 -1.59 1.63
C VAL A 118 -9.58 -0.49 2.35
N ILE A 119 -8.45 -0.83 2.94
CA ILE A 119 -7.57 0.11 3.63
C ILE A 119 -6.28 0.23 2.81
N THR A 120 -5.86 1.45 2.53
CA THR A 120 -4.61 1.72 1.82
C THR A 120 -3.83 2.85 2.51
N GLY A 121 -2.50 2.72 2.52
CA GLY A 121 -1.59 3.69 3.12
C GLY A 121 -1.23 4.87 2.23
N VAL A 122 -1.90 5.07 1.10
CA VAL A 122 -1.65 6.26 0.25
C VAL A 122 -1.92 7.55 1.03
N CYS A 123 -1.06 8.54 0.78
CA CYS A 123 -1.08 9.82 1.46
C CYS A 123 -0.80 10.95 0.46
N GLU A 124 -1.43 12.10 0.68
CA GLU A 124 -1.28 13.30 -0.15
C GLU A 124 -0.23 14.27 0.42
N THR A 125 0.12 14.16 1.71
CA THR A 125 1.10 15.04 2.35
C THR A 125 2.56 14.68 2.05
N ASP A 126 2.81 13.49 1.49
CA ASP A 126 4.15 13.09 1.04
C ASP A 126 4.49 13.73 -0.32
N PHE A 127 5.73 14.22 -0.41
CA PHE A 127 6.26 15.19 -1.38
C PHE A 127 6.26 14.75 -2.87
N SER A 128 5.68 13.59 -3.22
CA SER A 128 5.73 13.04 -4.57
C SER A 128 4.64 13.56 -5.52
N GLY A 129 3.55 14.13 -4.99
CA GLY A 129 2.51 14.78 -5.80
C GLY A 129 1.71 13.84 -6.71
N TYR A 130 1.84 12.52 -6.53
CA TYR A 130 1.20 11.51 -7.38
C TYR A 130 -0.31 11.70 -7.44
N PRO A 131 -0.90 11.89 -8.65
CA PRO A 131 -2.33 12.16 -8.78
C PRO A 131 -3.19 11.00 -8.30
N ASP A 132 -2.68 9.77 -8.40
CA ASP A 132 -3.33 8.54 -7.95
C ASP A 132 -3.08 8.21 -6.46
N CYS A 133 -2.60 9.17 -5.67
CA CYS A 133 -2.56 9.13 -4.21
C CYS A 133 -3.48 10.16 -3.55
N ARG A 134 -4.09 11.07 -4.32
CA ARG A 134 -4.91 12.17 -3.79
C ARG A 134 -6.26 11.69 -3.27
N ASN A 135 -6.81 12.41 -2.30
CA ASN A 135 -8.11 12.09 -1.73
C ASN A 135 -9.25 12.11 -2.78
N ASP A 136 -9.24 13.06 -3.71
CA ASP A 136 -10.26 13.14 -4.75
C ASP A 136 -10.22 11.94 -5.69
N PHE A 137 -9.03 11.46 -6.02
CA PHE A 137 -8.84 10.22 -6.77
C PHE A 137 -9.40 9.01 -6.02
N VAL A 138 -9.07 8.86 -4.73
CA VAL A 138 -9.53 7.72 -3.91
C VAL A 138 -11.05 7.71 -3.81
N LYS A 139 -11.69 8.87 -3.62
CA LYS A 139 -13.15 9.01 -3.62
C LYS A 139 -13.78 8.62 -4.96
N ALA A 140 -13.18 9.07 -6.07
CA ALA A 140 -13.64 8.72 -7.40
C ALA A 140 -13.56 7.21 -7.65
N MET A 141 -12.44 6.59 -7.27
CA MET A 141 -12.26 5.13 -7.36
C MET A 141 -13.24 4.37 -6.49
N ASN A 142 -13.50 4.83 -5.26
CA ASN A 142 -14.50 4.20 -4.39
C ASN A 142 -15.89 4.21 -5.06
N SER A 143 -16.30 5.36 -5.61
CA SER A 143 -17.58 5.48 -6.31
C SER A 143 -17.66 4.56 -7.52
N ALA A 144 -16.61 4.51 -8.35
CA ALA A 144 -16.55 3.64 -9.51
C ALA A 144 -16.65 2.15 -9.13
N LEU A 145 -15.97 1.72 -8.07
CA LEU A 145 -16.00 0.34 -7.59
C LEU A 145 -17.37 -0.05 -7.00
N VAL A 146 -17.99 0.85 -6.22
CA VAL A 146 -19.34 0.62 -5.69
C VAL A 146 -20.35 0.46 -6.82
N GLN A 147 -20.31 1.34 -7.82
CA GLN A 147 -21.21 1.27 -8.98
C GLN A 147 -20.93 0.06 -9.86
N GLY A 148 -19.65 -0.23 -10.13
CA GLY A 148 -19.24 -1.31 -11.02
C GLY A 148 -19.48 -2.72 -10.46
N MET A 149 -19.53 -2.87 -9.14
CA MET A 149 -19.78 -4.16 -8.47
C MET A 149 -21.17 -4.26 -7.81
N ASP A 150 -21.99 -3.21 -7.87
CA ASP A 150 -23.29 -3.10 -7.19
C ASP A 150 -23.24 -3.58 -5.72
N LYS A 151 -22.21 -3.12 -4.99
CA LYS A 151 -21.96 -3.54 -3.61
C LYS A 151 -21.36 -2.40 -2.78
N PRO A 152 -21.80 -2.22 -1.51
CA PRO A 152 -21.17 -1.25 -0.62
C PRO A 152 -19.69 -1.55 -0.41
N LEU A 153 -18.86 -0.53 -0.61
CA LEU A 153 -17.43 -0.53 -0.39
C LEU A 153 -17.00 0.84 0.15
N ASP A 154 -16.10 0.82 1.12
CA ASP A 154 -15.45 2.00 1.69
C ASP A 154 -13.93 1.86 1.57
N ILE A 155 -13.30 2.71 0.76
CA ILE A 155 -11.85 2.83 0.69
C ILE A 155 -11.38 3.83 1.76
N LYS A 156 -10.69 3.32 2.76
CA LYS A 156 -10.12 4.10 3.85
C LYS A 156 -8.64 4.38 3.62
N THR A 157 -8.27 5.63 3.88
CA THR A 157 -6.90 6.14 3.81
C THR A 157 -6.52 6.78 5.14
N PRO A 158 -6.21 6.00 6.19
CA PRO A 158 -5.96 6.53 7.53
C PRO A 158 -4.81 7.54 7.60
N LEU A 159 -3.88 7.44 6.66
CA LEU A 159 -2.67 8.28 6.60
C LEU A 159 -2.83 9.50 5.68
N MET A 160 -3.97 9.70 5.03
CA MET A 160 -4.17 10.70 3.97
C MET A 160 -3.67 12.11 4.34
N TRP A 161 -3.91 12.49 5.59
CA TRP A 161 -3.63 13.81 6.14
C TRP A 161 -2.52 13.81 7.19
N LEU A 162 -1.81 12.69 7.34
CA LEU A 162 -0.76 12.52 8.35
C LEU A 162 0.61 12.69 7.73
N ASN A 163 1.43 13.55 8.33
CA ASN A 163 2.85 13.58 8.04
C ASN A 163 3.57 12.38 8.66
N LYS A 164 4.87 12.18 8.33
CA LYS A 164 5.63 11.03 8.83
C LYS A 164 5.73 10.96 10.36
N ALA A 165 5.84 12.09 11.06
CA ALA A 165 5.87 12.09 12.53
C ALA A 165 4.53 11.65 13.12
N GLU A 166 3.42 12.06 12.51
CA GLU A 166 2.07 11.64 12.89
C GLU A 166 1.84 10.14 12.57
N THR A 167 2.38 9.63 11.47
CA THR A 167 2.34 8.19 11.17
C THR A 167 3.12 7.37 12.21
N TRP A 168 4.27 7.86 12.69
CA TRP A 168 5.00 7.25 13.81
C TRP A 168 4.19 7.29 15.11
N ALA A 169 3.56 8.42 15.42
CA ALA A 169 2.69 8.56 16.58
C ALA A 169 1.49 7.62 16.52
N LEU A 170 0.92 7.41 15.32
CA LEU A 170 -0.16 6.45 15.11
C LEU A 170 0.30 5.01 15.36
N ALA A 171 1.50 4.64 14.89
CA ALA A 171 2.08 3.32 15.20
C ALA A 171 2.28 3.13 16.72
N ASP A 172 2.73 4.17 17.43
CA ASP A 172 2.90 4.15 18.88
C ASP A 172 1.57 4.06 19.64
N GLN A 173 0.54 4.76 19.18
CA GLN A 173 -0.82 4.69 19.72
C GLN A 173 -1.36 3.24 19.74
N TYR A 174 -0.98 2.43 18.76
CA TYR A 174 -1.35 1.01 18.71
C TYR A 174 -0.28 0.06 19.28
N SER A 175 0.69 0.59 20.04
CA SER A 175 1.79 -0.17 20.66
C SER A 175 2.63 -0.97 19.67
N ALA A 176 2.77 -0.47 18.44
CA ALA A 176 3.52 -1.11 17.36
C ALA A 176 4.74 -0.30 16.91
N LEU A 177 5.11 0.76 17.63
CA LEU A 177 6.27 1.60 17.30
C LEU A 177 7.54 0.78 17.04
N GLU A 178 7.91 -0.10 17.98
CA GLU A 178 9.11 -0.94 17.84
C GLU A 178 9.01 -1.98 16.72
N LEU A 179 7.81 -2.50 16.46
CA LEU A 179 7.59 -3.41 15.34
C LEU A 179 7.78 -2.67 14.01
N VAL A 180 7.13 -1.52 13.86
CA VAL A 180 7.23 -0.68 12.66
C VAL A 180 8.68 -0.25 12.44
N ARG A 181 9.36 0.17 13.51
CA ARG A 181 10.75 0.62 13.45
C ARG A 181 11.74 -0.45 13.03
N ASN A 182 11.59 -1.67 13.54
CA ASN A 182 12.66 -2.67 13.43
C ASN A 182 12.36 -3.78 12.41
N LYS A 183 11.11 -3.94 11.98
CA LYS A 183 10.68 -5.07 11.15
C LYS A 183 10.10 -4.69 9.79
N THR A 184 9.88 -3.41 9.51
CA THR A 184 9.41 -2.96 8.20
C THR A 184 10.56 -2.67 7.25
N LEU A 185 10.26 -2.76 5.95
CA LEU A 185 11.18 -2.41 4.88
C LEU A 185 10.65 -1.20 4.12
N THR A 186 11.24 -0.04 4.40
CA THR A 186 10.99 1.22 3.66
C THR A 186 12.17 1.56 2.74
N CYS A 187 13.35 1.00 3.01
CA CYS A 187 14.56 1.33 2.29
C CYS A 187 14.55 0.80 0.85
N TYR A 188 14.74 1.69 -0.13
CA TYR A 188 14.91 1.29 -1.53
C TYR A 188 16.11 0.36 -1.78
N ASN A 189 17.07 0.30 -0.85
CA ASN A 189 18.22 -0.60 -0.90
C ASN A 189 17.99 -1.96 -0.20
N GLY A 190 16.76 -2.26 0.23
CA GLY A 190 16.45 -3.56 0.86
C GLY A 190 16.90 -3.70 2.32
N ILE A 191 17.15 -2.60 3.03
CA ILE A 191 17.58 -2.63 4.44
C ILE A 191 16.36 -2.56 5.37
N ILE A 192 16.15 -3.61 6.16
CA ILE A 192 15.08 -3.67 7.17
C ILE A 192 15.46 -2.79 8.36
N GLY A 193 14.49 -2.04 8.88
CA GLY A 193 14.60 -1.33 10.14
C GLY A 193 15.52 -0.09 10.15
N SER A 194 15.93 0.39 8.97
CA SER A 194 16.72 1.61 8.86
C SER A 194 15.81 2.78 8.50
N ALA A 195 15.56 3.70 9.44
CA ALA A 195 14.88 4.98 9.18
C ALA A 195 15.76 5.99 8.39
N THR A 196 16.72 5.50 7.61
CA THR A 196 17.85 6.28 7.06
C THR A 196 17.92 6.26 5.53
N CYS A 197 16.86 5.78 4.90
CA CYS A 197 16.50 5.87 3.49
C CYS A 197 14.97 6.07 3.48
#